data_AF-A0A1G3MBT3-F1
#
_entry.id   AF-A0A1G3MBT3-F1
#
_cell.length_a   1.000
_cell.length_b   1.000
_cell.length_c   1.000
_cell.angle_alpha   90.00
_cell.angle_beta   90.00
_cell.angle_gamma   90.00
#
_symmetry.space_group_name_H-M   'P 1'
#
loop_
_entity.id
_entity.type
_entity.pdbx_description
1 polymer ?
#
loop_
_entity_poly.entity_id
_entity_poly.type
_entity_poly.pdbx_seq_one_letter_code
_entity_poly.pdbx_strand_id
1 'polypeptide(L)'
;MRIIRVFLAVLHIFVGIGAVAGGLAAILNPVAPMGLAAKSIPGFPFDSFLIPGIILFGIVGLGNLAATVPVLLKRRWLGYSSGVLGCALMGWIVIQCVMLGSVVALHLIFFALGAAIACLALAALTVEGLWPGTWVADFLTSAVPRKTD
;
A
#
# COMPACT_ATOMS: atom_id res chain seq x y z
N MET A 1 -19.04 0.12 -9.33
CA MET A 1 -17.74 0.61 -9.85
C MET A 1 -17.42 2.05 -9.50
N ARG A 2 -18.27 3.05 -9.80
CA ARG A 2 -17.94 4.47 -9.61
C ARG A 2 -17.62 4.82 -8.15
N ILE A 3 -18.40 4.30 -7.20
CA ILE A 3 -18.21 4.51 -5.76
C ILE A 3 -16.87 3.93 -5.28
N ILE A 4 -16.57 2.66 -5.62
CA ILE A 4 -15.31 1.98 -5.25
C ILE A 4 -14.09 2.77 -5.74
N ARG A 5 -14.14 3.31 -6.96
CA ARG A 5 -13.04 4.10 -7.52
C ARG A 5 -12.85 5.43 -6.80
N VAL A 6 -13.93 6.10 -6.42
CA VAL A 6 -13.86 7.35 -5.63
C VAL A 6 -13.26 7.07 -4.25
N PHE A 7 -13.71 6.02 -3.56
CA PHE A 7 -13.15 5.62 -2.27
C PHE A 7 -11.66 5.27 -2.37
N LEU A 8 -11.26 4.48 -3.37
CA LEU A 8 -9.85 4.16 -3.62
C LEU A 8 -9.00 5.42 -3.88
N ALA A 9 -9.50 6.36 -4.68
CA ALA A 9 -8.79 7.63 -4.94
C ALA A 9 -8.60 8.44 -3.66
N VAL A 10 -9.66 8.59 -2.85
CA VAL A 10 -9.60 9.33 -1.58
C VAL A 10 -8.61 8.67 -0.62
N LEU A 11 -8.63 7.34 -0.52
CA LEU A 11 -7.70 6.59 0.34
C LEU A 11 -6.24 6.75 -0.12
N HIS A 12 -5.96 6.62 -1.42
CA HIS A 12 -4.60 6.80 -1.96
C HIS A 12 -4.09 8.23 -1.75
N ILE A 13 -4.93 9.25 -1.95
CA ILE A 13 -4.55 10.65 -1.71
C ILE A 13 -4.26 10.86 -0.22
N PHE A 14 -5.16 10.40 0.66
CA PHE A 14 -5.00 10.57 2.10
C PHE A 14 -3.72 9.90 2.62
N VAL A 15 -3.49 8.65 2.22
CA VAL A 15 -2.27 7.90 2.56
C VAL A 15 -1.03 8.56 1.96
N GLY A 16 -1.10 8.96 0.69
CA GLY A 16 0.01 9.60 -0.03
C GLY A 16 0.44 10.90 0.64
N ILE A 17 -0.50 11.77 1.01
CA ILE A 17 -0.20 13.01 1.74
C ILE A 17 0.42 12.69 3.10
N GLY A 18 -0.14 11.73 3.84
CA GLY A 18 0.39 11.33 5.15
C GLY A 18 1.82 10.78 5.07
N ALA A 19 2.10 9.93 4.08
CA ALA A 19 3.42 9.34 3.85
C ALA A 19 4.44 10.39 3.35
N VAL A 20 4.02 11.32 2.48
CA VAL A 20 4.86 12.45 2.06
C VAL A 20 5.20 13.35 3.25
N ALA A 21 4.22 13.72 4.06
CA ALA A 21 4.45 14.57 5.24
C ALA A 21 5.34 13.87 6.28
N GLY A 22 5.08 12.59 6.58
CA GLY A 22 5.89 11.80 7.49
C GLY A 22 7.32 11.57 6.98
N GLY A 23 7.47 11.25 5.70
CA GLY A 23 8.77 11.08 5.06
C GLY A 23 9.57 12.37 4.99
N LEU A 24 8.92 13.50 4.67
CA LEU A 24 9.55 14.82 4.64
C LEU A 24 10.00 15.25 6.04
N ALA A 25 9.21 15.00 7.08
CA ALA A 25 9.60 15.26 8.46
C ALA A 25 10.86 14.47 8.87
N ALA A 26 10.96 13.20 8.43
CA ALA A 26 12.15 12.37 8.65
C ALA A 26 13.38 12.80 7.83
N ILE A 27 13.17 13.38 6.64
CA ILE A 27 14.25 13.92 5.80
C ILE A 27 14.77 15.25 6.37
N LEU A 28 13.87 16.16 6.77
CA LEU A 28 14.22 17.48 7.29
C LEU A 28 14.87 17.41 8.67
N ASN A 29 14.51 16.43 9.49
CA ASN A 29 15.15 16.19 10.78
C ASN A 29 15.55 14.72 10.94
N PRO A 30 16.70 14.31 10.39
CA PRO A 30 17.19 12.92 10.40
C PRO A 30 17.51 12.36 11.78
N VAL A 31 17.84 13.26 12.71
CA VAL A 31 18.44 12.93 14.01
C VAL A 31 17.36 12.67 15.04
N ALA A 32 16.32 13.52 15.05
CA ALA A 32 15.16 13.38 15.93
C ALA A 32 13.86 13.82 15.22
N PRO A 33 13.37 13.06 14.22
CA PRO A 33 12.08 13.34 13.60
C PRO A 33 11.02 13.36 14.69
N MET A 34 10.30 14.49 14.80
CA MET A 34 9.24 14.68 15.80
C MET A 34 9.68 14.39 17.25
N GLY A 35 10.97 14.54 17.56
CA GLY A 35 11.53 14.33 18.91
C GLY A 35 12.00 12.90 19.22
N LEU A 36 11.95 11.96 18.26
CA LEU A 36 12.35 10.57 18.45
C LEU A 36 13.78 10.36 17.94
N ALA A 37 14.76 10.24 18.83
CA ALA A 37 16.17 10.14 18.43
C ALA A 37 16.54 8.72 17.98
N ALA A 38 17.19 8.56 16.82
CA ALA A 38 17.57 7.23 16.30
C ALA A 38 18.45 6.45 17.29
N LYS A 39 19.35 7.15 17.98
CA LYS A 39 20.25 6.61 19.01
C LYS A 39 19.54 6.13 20.28
N SER A 40 18.29 6.53 20.50
CA SER A 40 17.50 6.05 21.65
C SER A 40 16.78 4.73 21.40
N ILE A 41 16.82 4.21 20.16
CA ILE A 41 16.15 2.96 19.78
C ILE A 41 17.18 1.82 19.72
N PRO A 42 17.19 0.90 20.71
CA PRO A 42 18.09 -0.24 20.69
C PRO A 42 17.75 -1.20 19.54
N GLY A 43 18.74 -1.53 18.71
CA GLY A 43 18.58 -2.44 17.58
C GLY A 43 18.08 -1.80 16.28
N PHE A 44 17.97 -0.47 16.21
CA PHE A 44 17.64 0.24 14.98
C PHE A 44 18.76 0.04 13.93
N PRO A 45 18.46 -0.42 12.71
CA PRO A 45 19.48 -0.84 11.73
C PRO A 45 20.21 0.30 11.03
N PHE A 46 19.84 1.57 11.31
CA PHE A 46 20.42 2.75 10.67
C PHE A 46 20.86 3.78 11.71
N ASP A 47 21.82 4.63 11.38
CA ASP A 47 22.26 5.72 12.30
C ASP A 47 21.31 6.94 12.29
N SER A 48 20.38 7.00 11.34
CA SER A 48 19.44 8.11 11.16
C SER A 48 18.14 7.69 10.47
N PHE A 49 17.12 8.55 10.54
CA PHE A 49 15.82 8.33 9.89
C PHE A 49 15.76 8.74 8.42
N LEU A 50 16.89 9.15 7.83
CA LEU A 50 16.95 9.58 6.42
C LEU A 50 16.55 8.46 5.45
N ILE A 51 17.15 7.28 5.59
CA ILE A 51 16.88 6.15 4.68
C ILE A 51 15.41 5.71 4.77
N PRO A 52 14.84 5.44 5.96
CA PRO A 52 13.40 5.19 6.11
C PRO A 52 12.55 6.33 5.56
N GLY A 53 12.94 7.59 5.81
CA GLY A 53 12.22 8.79 5.38
C GLY A 53 12.13 8.91 3.86
N ILE A 54 13.24 8.65 3.15
CA ILE A 54 13.29 8.66 1.68
C ILE A 54 12.40 7.57 1.08
N ILE A 55 12.42 6.36 1.66
CA ILE A 55 11.58 5.27 1.17
C ILE A 55 10.09 5.56 1.43
N LEU A 56 9.75 6.07 2.62
CA LEU A 56 8.40 6.48 2.97
C LEU A 56 7.91 7.62 2.07
N PHE A 57 8.74 8.63 1.81
CA PHE A 57 8.42 9.75 0.93
C PHE A 57 8.27 9.30 -0.53
N GLY A 58 9.26 8.58 -1.05
CA GLY A 58 9.36 8.20 -2.45
C GLY A 58 8.45 7.02 -2.80
N ILE A 59 8.74 5.84 -2.27
CA ILE A 59 8.04 4.61 -2.66
C ILE A 59 6.59 4.64 -2.17
N VAL A 60 6.38 4.98 -0.89
CA VAL A 60 5.03 4.93 -0.30
C VAL A 60 4.23 6.19 -0.60
N GLY A 61 4.82 7.38 -0.44
CA GLY A 61 4.18 8.66 -0.68
C GLY A 61 3.91 8.90 -2.16
N LEU A 62 4.97 9.04 -2.97
CA LEU A 62 4.81 9.27 -4.41
C LEU A 62 4.17 8.07 -5.12
N GLY A 63 4.43 6.84 -4.69
CA GLY A 63 3.78 5.66 -5.25
C GLY A 63 2.26 5.67 -5.09
N ASN A 64 1.74 6.01 -3.91
CA ASN A 64 0.30 6.14 -3.68
C ASN A 64 -0.31 7.34 -4.45
N LEU A 65 0.41 8.46 -4.54
CA LEU A 65 -0.04 9.61 -5.35
C LEU A 65 -0.08 9.27 -6.84
N ALA A 66 0.95 8.61 -7.36
CA ALA A 66 1.02 8.17 -8.75
C ALA A 66 -0.09 7.17 -9.09
N ALA A 67 -0.48 6.29 -8.16
CA ALA A 67 -1.58 5.36 -8.37
C ALA A 67 -2.97 5.98 -8.35
N THR A 68 -3.10 7.23 -7.91
CA THR A 68 -4.33 8.00 -8.08
C THR A 68 -4.60 8.27 -9.57
N VAL A 69 -3.55 8.38 -10.41
CA VAL A 69 -3.66 8.66 -11.85
C VAL A 69 -4.38 7.55 -12.63
N PRO A 70 -4.01 6.25 -12.55
CA PRO A 70 -4.75 5.18 -13.21
C PRO A 70 -6.18 5.01 -12.65
N VAL A 71 -6.41 5.37 -11.38
CA VAL A 71 -7.76 5.41 -10.79
C VAL A 71 -8.64 6.45 -11.50
N LEU A 72 -8.11 7.65 -11.72
CA LEU A 72 -8.78 8.74 -12.43
C LEU A 72 -8.98 8.45 -13.93
N LEU A 73 -8.01 7.80 -14.57
CA LEU A 73 -8.04 7.43 -16.00
C LEU A 73 -8.94 6.22 -16.31
N LYS A 74 -9.65 5.68 -15.32
CA LYS A 74 -10.59 4.56 -15.46
C LYS A 74 -10.00 3.30 -16.11
N ARG A 75 -8.68 3.10 -16.05
CA ARG A 75 -8.01 1.96 -16.68
C ARG A 75 -8.47 0.64 -16.04
N ARG A 76 -8.58 -0.40 -16.88
CA ARG A 76 -8.96 -1.78 -16.49
C ARG A 76 -7.92 -2.48 -15.59
N TRP A 77 -6.73 -1.88 -15.40
CA TRP A 77 -5.64 -2.46 -14.58
C TRP A 77 -5.62 -1.92 -13.14
N LEU A 78 -6.61 -1.10 -12.79
CA LEU A 78 -6.71 -0.36 -11.54
C LEU A 78 -6.63 -1.24 -10.29
N GLY A 79 -7.32 -2.39 -10.29
CA GLY A 79 -7.30 -3.26 -9.12
C GLY A 79 -5.94 -3.92 -8.86
N TYR A 80 -5.13 -4.18 -9.89
CA TYR A 80 -3.77 -4.68 -9.69
C TYR A 80 -2.87 -3.60 -9.10
N SER A 81 -2.91 -2.38 -9.65
CA SER A 81 -2.07 -1.27 -9.20
C SER A 81 -2.38 -0.89 -7.74
N SER A 82 -3.65 -0.71 -7.41
CA SER A 82 -4.10 -0.36 -6.06
C SER A 82 -3.85 -1.49 -5.07
N GLY A 83 -4.04 -2.75 -5.48
CA GLY A 83 -3.79 -3.91 -4.63
C GLY A 83 -2.31 -4.04 -4.24
N VAL A 84 -1.41 -3.94 -5.23
CA VAL A 84 0.04 -3.98 -4.98
C VAL A 84 0.46 -2.87 -4.02
N LEU A 85 -0.05 -1.66 -4.19
CA LEU A 85 0.31 -0.53 -3.32
C LEU A 85 -0.31 -0.63 -1.93
N GLY A 86 -1.53 -1.17 -1.79
CA GLY A 86 -2.10 -1.49 -0.48
C GLY A 86 -1.24 -2.49 0.28
N CYS A 87 -0.82 -3.56 -0.39
CA CYS A 87 0.10 -4.55 0.19
C CYS A 87 1.48 -3.96 0.49
N ALA A 88 2.02 -3.11 -0.40
CA ALA A 88 3.30 -2.45 -0.19
C ALA A 88 3.26 -1.50 1.03
N LEU A 89 2.16 -0.76 1.21
CA LEU A 89 1.94 0.08 2.39
C LEU A 89 1.91 -0.77 3.66
N MET A 90 1.14 -1.86 3.67
CA MET A 90 1.07 -2.78 4.82
C MET A 90 2.46 -3.34 5.16
N GLY A 91 3.19 -3.83 4.16
CA GLY A 91 4.55 -4.36 4.33
C GLY A 91 5.51 -3.29 4.86
N TRP A 92 5.43 -2.06 4.35
CA TRP A 92 6.25 -0.95 4.83
C TRP A 92 5.97 -0.62 6.29
N ILE A 93 4.70 -0.58 6.72
CA ILE A 93 4.34 -0.34 8.12
C ILE A 93 4.88 -1.45 9.03
N VAL A 94 4.83 -2.72 8.60
CA VAL A 94 5.41 -3.83 9.36
C VAL A 94 6.92 -3.66 9.52
N ILE A 95 7.63 -3.38 8.43
CA ILE A 95 9.07 -3.12 8.46
C ILE A 95 9.39 -1.95 9.39
N GLN A 96 8.62 -0.86 9.31
CA GLN A 96 8.79 0.31 10.17
C GLN A 96 8.58 -0.02 11.66
N CYS A 97 7.53 -0.77 12.01
CA CYS A 97 7.28 -1.21 13.39
C CYS A 97 8.40 -2.12 13.92
N VAL A 98 8.91 -3.04 13.10
CA VAL A 98 10.03 -3.93 13.47
C VAL A 98 11.30 -3.11 13.70
N MET A 99 11.60 -2.16 12.81
CA MET A 99 12.78 -1.29 12.94
C MET A 99 12.71 -0.40 14.17
N LEU A 100 11.54 0.21 14.44
CA LEU A 100 11.33 1.11 15.56
C LEU A 100 11.14 0.40 16.91
N GLY A 101 10.89 -0.91 16.90
CA GLY A 101 10.57 -1.69 18.09
C GLY A 101 9.33 -1.19 18.85
N SER A 102 8.50 -0.37 18.20
CA SER A 102 7.35 0.29 18.83
C SER A 102 6.19 0.38 17.85
N VAL A 103 4.97 0.26 18.39
CA VAL A 103 3.73 0.37 17.63
C VAL A 103 2.94 1.53 18.23
N VAL A 104 2.74 2.56 17.41
CA VAL A 104 1.93 3.74 17.75
C VAL A 104 0.62 3.67 16.99
N ALA A 105 -0.44 4.31 17.51
CA ALA A 105 -1.75 4.39 16.87
C ALA A 105 -1.69 4.78 15.38
N LEU A 106 -0.76 5.66 14.99
CA LEU A 106 -0.55 6.04 13.60
C LEU A 106 -0.25 4.82 12.70
N HIS A 107 0.65 3.92 13.12
CA HIS A 107 0.99 2.72 12.36
C HIS A 107 -0.23 1.82 12.17
N LEU A 108 -1.05 1.63 13.21
CA LEU A 108 -2.28 0.85 13.14
C LEU A 108 -3.29 1.44 12.16
N ILE A 109 -3.45 2.77 12.16
CA ILE A 109 -4.35 3.48 11.24
C ILE A 109 -3.87 3.29 9.79
N PHE A 110 -2.59 3.53 9.49
CA PHE A 110 -2.07 3.38 8.12
C PHE A 110 -2.07 1.92 7.65
N PHE A 111 -1.84 0.96 8.54
CA PHE A 111 -1.98 -0.46 8.23
C PHE A 111 -3.43 -0.83 7.87
N ALA A 112 -4.40 -0.35 8.66
CA ALA A 112 -5.82 -0.56 8.39
C ALA A 112 -6.26 0.09 7.08
N LEU A 113 -5.75 1.30 6.76
CA LEU A 113 -5.98 1.95 5.47
C LEU A 113 -5.39 1.13 4.31
N GLY A 114 -4.18 0.60 4.47
CA GLY A 114 -3.56 -0.30 3.48
C GLY A 114 -4.38 -1.56 3.24
N ALA A 115 -4.87 -2.18 4.31
CA ALA A 115 -5.77 -3.33 4.21
C ALA A 115 -7.09 -2.99 3.52
N ALA A 116 -7.68 -1.83 3.84
CA ALA A 116 -8.90 -1.35 3.17
C ALA A 116 -8.67 -1.14 1.67
N ILE A 117 -7.55 -0.52 1.27
CA ILE A 117 -7.16 -0.34 -0.13
C ILE A 117 -7.00 -1.71 -0.81
N ALA A 118 -6.28 -2.65 -0.20
CA ALA A 118 -6.06 -3.99 -0.74
C ALA A 118 -7.39 -4.75 -0.92
N CYS A 119 -8.28 -4.73 0.07
CA CYS A 119 -9.60 -5.38 -0.03
C CYS A 119 -10.49 -4.73 -1.09
N LEU A 120 -10.52 -3.39 -1.18
CA LEU A 120 -11.27 -2.67 -2.21
C LEU A 120 -10.73 -2.96 -3.62
N ALA A 121 -9.40 -3.06 -3.74
CA ALA A 121 -8.74 -3.42 -4.99
C ALA A 121 -9.06 -4.85 -5.41
N LEU A 122 -9.10 -5.78 -4.46
CA LEU A 122 -9.54 -7.17 -4.65
C LEU A 122 -10.98 -7.22 -5.16
N ALA A 123 -11.88 -6.52 -4.47
CA ALA A 123 -13.28 -6.41 -4.85
C ALA A 123 -13.42 -5.83 -6.26
N ALA A 124 -12.66 -4.78 -6.61
CA ALA A 124 -12.65 -4.23 -7.95
C ALA A 124 -12.19 -5.26 -9.00
N LEU A 125 -11.16 -6.07 -8.71
CA LEU A 125 -10.66 -7.13 -9.59
C LEU A 125 -11.71 -8.21 -9.86
N THR A 126 -12.45 -8.62 -8.83
CA THR A 126 -13.51 -9.62 -8.94
C THR A 126 -14.66 -9.12 -9.81
N VAL A 127 -15.07 -7.86 -9.64
CA VAL A 127 -16.16 -7.27 -10.44
C VAL A 127 -15.73 -7.02 -11.89
N GLU A 128 -14.44 -6.77 -12.17
CA GLU A 128 -13.94 -6.62 -13.55
C GLU A 128 -13.65 -7.96 -14.27
N GLY A 129 -13.83 -9.10 -13.58
CA GLY A 129 -13.55 -10.43 -14.10
C GLY A 129 -12.07 -10.69 -14.39
N LEU A 130 -11.19 -9.87 -13.81
CA LEU A 130 -9.74 -9.93 -14.00
C LEU A 130 -9.03 -10.72 -12.89
N TRP A 131 -9.80 -11.33 -12.00
CA TRP A 131 -9.28 -12.12 -10.91
C TRP A 131 -8.47 -13.32 -11.44
N PRO A 132 -7.22 -13.55 -11.02
CA PRO A 132 -6.42 -14.69 -11.50
C PRO A 132 -7.11 -16.05 -11.32
N GLY A 133 -7.99 -16.15 -10.32
CA GLY A 133 -8.78 -17.36 -10.08
C GLY A 133 -9.78 -17.69 -11.20
N THR A 134 -10.23 -16.73 -12.02
CA THR A 134 -11.08 -17.04 -13.18
C THR A 134 -10.27 -17.71 -14.28
N TRP A 135 -9.03 -17.26 -14.54
CA TRP A 135 -8.13 -17.94 -15.48
C TRP A 135 -7.76 -19.35 -15.03
N VAL A 136 -7.49 -19.53 -13.74
CA VAL A 136 -7.22 -20.87 -13.19
C VAL A 136 -8.47 -21.75 -13.29
N ALA A 137 -9.65 -21.23 -12.98
CA ALA A 137 -10.90 -21.96 -13.13
C ALA A 137 -11.17 -22.35 -14.60
N ASP A 138 -10.98 -21.43 -15.55
CA ASP A 138 -11.13 -21.66 -16.98
C ASP A 138 -10.11 -22.69 -17.49
N PHE A 139 -8.86 -22.62 -17.03
CA PHE A 139 -7.82 -23.60 -17.36
C PHE A 139 -8.14 -24.99 -16.81
N LEU A 140 -8.60 -25.08 -15.55
CA LEU A 140 -8.98 -26.35 -14.93
C LEU A 140 -10.24 -26.95 -15.58
N THR A 141 -11.23 -26.14 -15.93
CA THR A 141 -12.44 -26.62 -16.61
C THR A 141 -12.23 -26.97 -18.08
N SER A 142 -11.27 -26.34 -18.76
CA SER A 142 -10.86 -26.73 -20.12
C SER A 142 -9.97 -27.97 -20.15
N ALA A 143 -9.26 -28.27 -19.06
CA ALA A 143 -8.44 -29.48 -18.92
C ALA A 143 -9.24 -30.74 -18.55
N VAL A 144 -10.48 -30.61 -18.06
CA VAL A 144 -11.37 -31.75 -17.78
C VAL A 144 -12.16 -32.07 -19.04
N PRO A 145 -11.96 -33.26 -19.67
CA PRO A 145 -12.75 -33.65 -20.83
C PRO A 145 -14.22 -33.76 -20.40
N ARG A 146 -15.08 -33.00 -21.08
CA ARG A 146 -16.53 -33.05 -20.89
C ARG A 146 -16.97 -34.49 -21.15
N LYS A 147 -17.48 -35.18 -20.14
CA LYS A 147 -18.11 -36.50 -20.32
C LYS A 147 -19.31 -36.25 -21.22
N THR A 148 -19.22 -36.68 -22.47
CA THR A 148 -20.33 -36.67 -23.42
C THR A 148 -21.31 -37.72 -22.95
N ASP A 149 -22.48 -37.28 -22.48
CA ASP A 149 -23.63 -38.14 -22.25
C ASP A 149 -24.18 -38.69 -23.58
#